data_AF-A0A2H9PV42-F1
#
_entry.id   AF-A0A2H9PV42-F1
#
_cell.length_a   1.000
_cell.length_b   1.000
_cell.length_c   1.000
_cell.angle_alpha   90.00
_cell.angle_beta   90.00
_cell.angle_gamma   90.00
#
_symmetry.space_group_name_H-M   'P 1'
#
loop_
_entity.id
_entity.type
_entity.pdbx_description
1 polymer ?
#
loop_
_entity_poly.entity_id
_entity_poly.type
_entity_poly.pdbx_seq_one_letter_code
_entity_poly.pdbx_strand_id
1 'polypeptide(L)'
;MLAGVSVEEARYIFRLLDPESASEALLEVDERLRRTLISSISSAKLIEVVHEMETDDAADIISGLPVKEARQVLEGIEESA
;
A
#
# COMPACT_ATOMS: atom_id res chain seq x y z
N MET A 1 8.85 1.07 11.04
CA MET A 1 7.79 1.43 12.00
C MET A 1 6.88 0.26 12.44
N LEU A 2 6.60 -0.76 11.61
CA LEU A 2 5.63 -1.84 11.97
C LEU A 2 6.24 -3.22 12.31
N ALA A 3 7.56 -3.40 12.22
CA ALA A 3 8.21 -4.71 12.35
C ALA A 3 8.25 -5.30 13.79
N GLY A 4 7.75 -4.58 14.80
CA GLY A 4 7.81 -4.98 16.22
C GLY A 4 6.46 -5.25 16.88
N VAL A 5 5.35 -5.21 16.12
CA VAL A 5 3.98 -5.41 16.63
C VAL A 5 3.35 -6.67 16.03
N SER A 6 2.26 -7.17 16.62
CA SER A 6 1.52 -8.28 16.02
C SER A 6 0.92 -7.89 14.66
N VAL A 7 0.60 -8.89 13.83
CA VAL A 7 0.02 -8.65 12.49
C VAL A 7 -1.31 -7.91 12.59
N GLU A 8 -2.15 -8.27 13.57
CA GLU A 8 -3.44 -7.63 13.81
C GLU A 8 -3.29 -6.17 14.24
N GLU A 9 -2.31 -5.87 15.11
CA GLU A 9 -1.99 -4.50 15.51
C GLU A 9 -1.43 -3.69 14.33
N ALA A 10 -0.54 -4.27 13.53
CA ALA A 10 0.00 -3.63 12.33
C ALA A 10 -1.12 -3.23 11.36
N ARG A 11 -2.09 -4.13 11.11
CA ARG A 11 -3.27 -3.83 10.29
C ARG A 11 -4.14 -2.72 10.89
N TYR A 12 -4.29 -2.71 12.22
CA TYR A 12 -5.07 -1.67 12.89
C TYR A 12 -4.40 -0.30 12.73
N ILE A 13 -3.10 -0.21 13.04
CA ILE A 13 -2.31 1.02 12.90
C ILE A 13 -2.31 1.48 11.44
N PHE A 14 -2.00 0.60 10.50
CA PHE A 14 -1.90 0.93 9.07
C PHE A 14 -3.19 1.52 8.50
N ARG A 15 -4.36 1.02 8.92
CA ARG A 15 -5.65 1.59 8.49
C ARG A 15 -5.86 3.03 8.95
N LEU A 16 -5.22 3.44 10.04
CA LEU A 16 -5.32 4.79 10.62
C LEU A 16 -4.31 5.78 10.04
N LEU A 17 -3.24 5.30 9.40
CA LEU A 17 -2.23 6.16 8.78
C LEU A 17 -2.84 6.96 7.63
N ASP A 18 -2.39 8.20 7.45
CA ASP A 18 -2.60 8.95 6.21
C ASP A 18 -1.82 8.31 5.05
N PRO A 19 -2.14 8.65 3.78
CA PRO A 19 -1.51 8.04 2.62
C PRO A 19 0.02 8.16 2.58
N GLU A 20 0.57 9.31 2.98
CA GLU A 20 2.02 9.58 3.03
C GLU A 20 2.71 8.65 4.03
N SER A 21 2.23 8.61 5.28
CA SER A 21 2.82 7.74 6.31
C SER A 21 2.64 6.25 5.98
N ALA A 22 1.53 5.89 5.32
CA ALA A 22 1.27 4.53 4.89
C ALA A 22 2.20 4.11 3.72
N SER A 23 2.58 5.03 2.84
CA SER A 23 3.48 4.74 1.73
C SER A 23 4.87 4.36 2.26
N GLU A 24 5.44 5.18 3.14
CA GLU A 24 6.71 4.90 3.83
C GLU A 24 6.65 3.56 4.59
N ALA A 25 5.55 3.32 5.31
CA ALA A 25 5.37 2.09 6.08
C ALA A 25 5.37 0.83 5.20
N LEU A 26 4.84 0.88 3.97
CA LEU A 26 4.86 -0.25 3.05
C LEU A 26 6.28 -0.57 2.55
N LEU A 27 7.13 0.44 2.37
CA LEU A 27 8.50 0.28 1.90
C LEU A 27 9.40 -0.36 2.97
N GLU A 28 9.17 -0.05 4.24
CA GLU A 28 9.98 -0.55 5.36
C GLU A 28 9.66 -2.00 5.78
N VAL A 29 8.49 -2.52 5.44
CA VAL A 29 8.06 -3.88 5.84
C VAL A 29 8.42 -4.93 4.80
N ASP A 30 8.61 -6.16 5.27
CA ASP A 30 8.81 -7.31 4.39
C ASP A 30 7.58 -7.61 3.52
N GLU A 31 7.79 -8.34 2.42
CA GLU A 31 6.77 -8.66 1.41
C GLU A 31 5.52 -9.34 2.02
N ARG A 32 5.71 -10.20 3.03
CA ARG A 32 4.61 -10.95 3.65
C ARG A 32 3.72 -10.02 4.46
N LEU A 33 4.31 -9.17 5.30
CA LEU A 33 3.56 -8.18 6.06
C LEU A 33 2.93 -7.15 5.12
N ARG A 34 3.67 -6.68 4.11
CA ARG A 34 3.18 -5.76 3.08
C ARG A 34 1.88 -6.23 2.42
N ARG A 35 1.85 -7.48 1.92
CA ARG A 35 0.62 -8.08 1.34
C ARG A 35 -0.54 -8.12 2.34
N THR A 36 -0.23 -8.38 3.61
CA THR A 36 -1.22 -8.42 4.68
C THR A 36 -1.80 -7.02 4.97
N LEU A 37 -0.98 -5.98 4.91
CA LEU A 37 -1.40 -4.59 5.08
C LEU A 37 -2.21 -4.10 3.88
N ILE A 38 -1.76 -4.37 2.65
CA ILE A 38 -2.48 -4.00 1.42
C ILE A 38 -3.86 -4.64 1.39
N SER A 39 -3.98 -5.94 1.70
CA SER A 39 -5.28 -6.62 1.78
C SER A 39 -6.18 -6.16 2.94
N SER A 40 -5.69 -5.27 3.82
CA SER A 40 -6.45 -4.73 4.94
C SER A 40 -7.12 -3.38 4.67
N ILE A 41 -6.80 -2.75 3.53
CA ILE A 41 -7.35 -1.47 3.11
C ILE A 41 -8.18 -1.62 1.83
N SER A 42 -9.02 -0.63 1.54
CA SER A 42 -9.78 -0.57 0.28
C SER A 42 -8.87 -0.21 -0.90
N SER A 43 -9.27 -0.58 -2.13
CA SER A 43 -8.60 -0.16 -3.35
C SER A 43 -8.45 1.36 -3.47
N ALA A 44 -9.44 2.16 -3.05
CA ALA A 44 -9.37 3.62 -3.07
C ALA A 44 -8.20 4.15 -2.22
N LYS A 45 -8.12 3.71 -0.95
CA LYS A 45 -6.98 4.04 -0.08
C LYS A 45 -5.65 3.52 -0.63
N LEU A 46 -5.62 2.36 -1.29
CA LEU A 46 -4.39 1.86 -1.92
C LEU A 46 -3.93 2.76 -3.06
N ILE A 47 -4.86 3.27 -3.88
CA ILE A 47 -4.56 4.25 -4.94
C ILE A 47 -3.92 5.50 -4.33
N GLU A 48 -4.52 6.07 -3.28
CA GLU A 48 -3.97 7.24 -2.58
C GLU A 48 -2.55 6.95 -2.04
N VAL A 49 -2.35 5.81 -1.38
CA VAL A 49 -1.04 5.43 -0.83
C VAL A 49 0.03 5.28 -1.91
N VAL A 50 -0.31 4.64 -3.03
CA VAL A 50 0.63 4.44 -4.16
C VAL A 50 0.90 5.77 -4.88
N HIS A 51 -0.06 6.69 -4.89
CA HIS A 51 0.12 8.02 -5.46
C HIS A 51 1.14 8.88 -4.68
N GLU A 52 1.32 8.64 -3.38
CA GLU A 52 2.34 9.30 -2.56
C GLU A 52 3.75 8.68 -2.70
N MET A 53 3.92 7.61 -3.49
CA MET A 53 5.22 6.94 -3.66
C MET A 53 6.04 7.54 -4.82
N GLU A 54 7.37 7.38 -4.74
CA GLU A 54 8.22 7.57 -5.92
C GLU A 54 7.85 6.58 -7.03
N THR A 55 8.12 6.96 -8.29
CA THR A 55 7.58 6.22 -9.46
C THR A 55 8.11 4.79 -9.56
N ASP A 56 9.36 4.56 -9.17
CA ASP A 56 9.99 3.24 -9.12
C ASP A 56 9.46 2.39 -7.96
N ASP A 57 9.33 2.97 -6.77
CA ASP A 57 8.71 2.31 -5.61
C ASP A 57 7.24 1.91 -5.91
N ALA A 58 6.47 2.81 -6.51
CA ALA A 58 5.10 2.54 -6.95
C ALA A 58 5.05 1.40 -7.96
N ALA A 59 5.95 1.38 -8.94
CA ALA A 59 6.02 0.33 -9.94
C ALA A 59 6.30 -1.04 -9.30
N ASP A 60 7.23 -1.09 -8.33
CA ASP A 60 7.55 -2.30 -7.59
C ASP A 60 6.33 -2.80 -6.78
N ILE A 61 5.64 -1.92 -6.08
CA ILE A 61 4.42 -2.25 -5.32
C ILE A 61 3.32 -2.81 -6.24
N ILE A 62 3.02 -2.11 -7.35
CA ILE A 62 1.98 -2.50 -8.31
C ILE A 62 2.30 -3.86 -8.94
N SER A 63 3.57 -4.10 -9.29
CA SER A 63 4.00 -5.39 -9.87
C SER A 63 3.81 -6.59 -8.93
N GLY A 64 3.78 -6.33 -7.62
CA GLY A 64 3.55 -7.34 -6.58
C GLY A 64 2.08 -7.69 -6.33
N LEU A 65 1.13 -6.96 -6.95
CA LEU A 65 -0.30 -7.15 -6.80
C LEU A 65 -0.87 -8.19 -7.78
N PRO A 66 -2.02 -8.81 -7.47
CA PRO A 66 -2.78 -9.56 -8.46
C PRO A 66 -3.13 -8.66 -9.66
N VAL A 67 -3.05 -9.21 -10.89
CA VAL A 67 -3.27 -8.46 -12.15
C VAL A 67 -4.52 -7.58 -12.13
N LYS A 68 -5.62 -8.07 -11.54
CA LYS A 68 -6.87 -7.31 -11.44
C LYS A 68 -6.73 -6.09 -10.53
N GLU A 69 -6.08 -6.24 -9.38
CA GLU A 69 -5.86 -5.14 -8.43
C GLU A 69 -4.84 -4.14 -8.97
N ALA A 70 -3.73 -4.62 -9.56
CA ALA A 70 -2.75 -3.77 -10.23
C ALA A 70 -3.41 -2.87 -11.28
N ARG A 71 -4.29 -3.43 -12.11
CA ARG A 71 -5.05 -2.68 -13.11
C ARG A 71 -5.95 -1.62 -12.48
N GLN A 72 -6.67 -1.96 -11.41
CA GLN A 72 -7.53 -1.01 -10.70
C GLN A 72 -6.74 0.15 -10.10
N VAL A 73 -5.54 -0.13 -9.57
CA VAL A 73 -4.66 0.91 -9.02
C VAL A 73 -4.15 1.82 -10.13
N LEU A 74 -3.68 1.26 -11.24
CA LEU A 74 -3.22 2.04 -12.40
C LEU A 74 -4.32 2.96 -12.97
N GLU A 75 -5.52 2.41 -13.21
CA GLU A 75 -6.67 3.19 -13.70
C GLU A 75 -7.04 4.32 -12.72
N GLY A 76 -6.97 4.08 -11.40
CA GLY A 76 -7.28 5.08 -10.39
C GLY A 76 -6.25 6.21 -10.27
N ILE A 77 -4.96 5.91 -10.48
CA ILE A 77 -3.90 6.93 -10.51
C ILE A 77 -4.06 7.83 -11.74
N GLU A 78 -4.36 7.26 -12.90
CA GLU A 78 -4.59 8.02 -14.14
C GLU A 78 -5.80 8.97 -14.06
N GLU A 79 -6.85 8.59 -13.33
CA GLU A 79 -8.05 9.44 -13.14
C GLU A 79 -7.81 10.58 -12.13
N SER A 80 -6.80 10.45 -11.27
CA SER A 80 -6.47 11.42 -10.22
C SER A 80 -5.36 12.41 -10.61
N ALA A 81 -4.73 12.20 -11.78
CA ALA A 81 -3.64 13.02 -12.34
C ALA A 81 -4.15 14.16 -13.26
#